data_AF-A0A9W4I6Z2-F1
#
_entry.id   AF-A0A9W4I6Z2-F1
#
_cell.length_a   1.000
_cell.length_b   1.000
_cell.length_c   1.000
_cell.angle_alpha   90.00
_cell.angle_beta   90.00
_cell.angle_gamma   90.00
#
_symmetry.space_group_name_H-M   'P 1'
#
loop_
_entity.id
_entity.type
_entity.pdbx_description
1 polymer ?
#
loop_
_entity_poly.entity_id
_entity_poly.type
_entity_poly.pdbx_seq_one_letter_code
_entity_poly.pdbx_strand_id
1 'polypeptide(L)'
;MERRFTSRIVCLDWIENSESEKSKISSSIQEKYEHLRLQYEADLRKNWVEQLESPNQVLEQLSLAACLIELWKSMCKTESENESQPIVPNFVDIACGNGILVYVLRMEGYEGSGYDASRRKSWSTFPPWIQSCLHEKVIIPKPFLDMLGPLEIDIGIESGLFPENTFIISDHADELTVWTPILAALANPCSPLPFMVVPCCSRSLAGSYFRYPPGGAGQGYGDSNPGLHGHSCNGISQPCSGDLRALRAAKMNEKTENGFLSSMAGSLAVKTASIAEEIDFGVEKAWLRTPGAVNMALIGGRDENSNRLKSGEPVTDEELTAARLKIMEVVERECLQDGGIQAAAQLWIDRLETLRHANQTQHQPY
;
A
#
# COMPACT_ATOMS: atom_id res chain seq x y z
N MET A 1 -9.30 15.98 32.21
CA MET A 1 -9.33 17.01 31.15
C MET A 1 -9.31 16.26 29.83
N GLU A 2 -10.48 15.84 29.36
CA GLU A 2 -10.64 15.08 28.11
C GLU A 2 -10.22 15.96 26.94
N ARG A 3 -9.16 15.54 26.22
CA ARG A 3 -8.74 16.22 25.00
C ARG A 3 -9.80 15.97 23.93
N ARG A 4 -10.50 17.03 23.53
CA ARG A 4 -11.40 17.06 22.37
C ARG A 4 -10.64 16.48 21.16
N PHE A 5 -11.09 15.33 20.67
CA PHE A 5 -10.56 14.69 19.47
C PHE A 5 -10.73 15.64 18.28
N THR A 6 -9.60 15.94 17.66
CA THR A 6 -9.45 16.53 16.32
C THR A 6 -10.22 15.70 15.31
N SER A 7 -11.13 16.33 14.54
CA SER A 7 -11.95 15.78 13.42
C SER A 7 -12.29 14.27 13.44
N ARG A 8 -13.58 13.94 13.62
CA ARG A 8 -14.11 12.56 13.52
C ARG A 8 -14.42 12.10 12.09
N ILE A 9 -14.01 12.88 11.09
CA ILE A 9 -14.42 12.69 9.71
C ILE A 9 -13.48 11.68 9.04
N VAL A 10 -14.08 10.60 8.53
CA VAL A 10 -13.46 9.59 7.68
C VAL A 10 -13.99 9.77 6.27
N CYS A 11 -13.10 10.00 5.32
CA CYS A 11 -13.47 10.19 3.93
C CYS A 11 -12.32 9.83 2.98
N LEU A 12 -12.70 9.65 1.71
CA LEU A 12 -11.82 9.44 0.59
C LEU A 12 -12.13 10.52 -0.46
N ASP A 13 -11.36 11.60 -0.45
CA ASP A 13 -11.60 12.76 -1.31
C ASP A 13 -10.67 12.71 -2.53
N TRP A 14 -11.18 12.31 -3.69
CA TRP A 14 -10.45 12.30 -4.95
C TRP A 14 -9.87 13.67 -5.29
N ILE A 15 -8.62 13.73 -5.76
CA ILE A 15 -7.98 15.01 -6.09
C ILE A 15 -8.60 15.62 -7.36
N GLU A 16 -8.90 14.79 -8.37
CA GLU A 16 -9.22 15.26 -9.74
C GLU A 16 -10.73 15.28 -10.08
N ASN A 17 -11.61 14.76 -9.21
CA ASN A 17 -13.05 14.65 -9.50
C ASN A 17 -13.87 15.93 -9.22
N SER A 18 -15.13 15.96 -9.66
CA SER A 18 -16.09 17.04 -9.37
C SER A 18 -16.57 17.06 -7.90
N GLU A 19 -16.90 18.23 -7.35
CA GLU A 19 -17.26 18.37 -5.92
C GLU A 19 -18.53 17.61 -5.52
N SER A 20 -19.49 17.39 -6.42
CA SER A 20 -20.76 16.75 -6.10
C SER A 20 -20.64 15.25 -5.88
N GLU A 21 -19.79 14.57 -6.65
CA GLU A 21 -19.54 13.14 -6.54
C GLU A 21 -18.68 12.81 -5.31
N LYS A 22 -17.70 13.68 -5.00
CA LYS A 22 -16.91 13.60 -3.75
C LYS A 22 -17.80 13.61 -2.51
N SER A 23 -18.78 14.53 -2.45
CA SER A 23 -19.61 14.70 -1.27
C SER A 23 -20.46 13.46 -0.93
N LYS A 24 -20.94 12.72 -1.95
CA LYS A 24 -21.84 11.56 -1.76
C LYS A 24 -21.10 10.30 -1.31
N ILE A 25 -19.91 10.04 -1.85
CA ILE A 25 -19.08 8.89 -1.43
C ILE A 25 -18.56 9.13 -0.01
N SER A 26 -18.07 10.34 0.28
CA SER A 26 -17.55 10.69 1.60
C SER A 26 -18.60 10.57 2.72
N SER A 27 -19.88 10.87 2.46
CA SER A 27 -20.94 10.64 3.45
C SER A 27 -21.19 9.14 3.69
N SER A 28 -21.21 8.32 2.63
CA SER A 28 -21.38 6.87 2.73
C SER A 28 -20.25 6.21 3.52
N ILE A 29 -19.01 6.66 3.30
CA ILE A 29 -17.83 6.20 4.03
C ILE A 29 -17.95 6.51 5.53
N GLN A 30 -18.36 7.73 5.88
CA GLN A 30 -18.55 8.10 7.30
C GLN A 30 -19.60 7.23 7.98
N GLU A 31 -20.76 7.01 7.33
CA GLU A 31 -21.82 6.17 7.86
C GLU A 31 -21.34 4.72 8.06
N LYS A 32 -20.61 4.18 7.08
CA LYS A 32 -20.03 2.84 7.18
C LYS A 32 -19.02 2.75 8.31
N TYR A 33 -18.15 3.75 8.47
CA TYR A 33 -17.19 3.81 9.57
C TYR A 33 -17.87 3.81 10.93
N GLU A 34 -18.90 4.64 11.16
CA GLU A 34 -19.62 4.67 12.45
C GLU A 34 -20.29 3.31 12.75
N HIS A 35 -20.84 2.65 11.73
CA HIS A 35 -21.37 1.29 11.89
C HIS A 35 -20.28 0.30 12.32
N LEU A 36 -19.13 0.27 11.63
CA LEU A 36 -18.01 -0.61 11.97
C LEU A 36 -17.47 -0.32 13.39
N ARG A 37 -17.41 0.94 13.80
CA ARG A 37 -17.01 1.30 15.17
C ARG A 37 -17.94 0.72 16.22
N LEU A 38 -19.25 0.92 16.05
CA LEU A 38 -20.25 0.44 17.00
C LEU A 38 -20.19 -1.09 17.15
N GLN A 39 -19.85 -1.78 16.07
CA GLN A 39 -19.80 -3.25 16.03
C GLN A 39 -18.49 -3.83 16.56
N TYR A 40 -17.34 -3.23 16.25
CA TYR A 40 -16.04 -3.88 16.46
C TYR A 40 -15.10 -3.16 17.44
N GLU A 41 -15.24 -1.83 17.63
CA GLU A 41 -14.23 -1.04 18.35
C GLU A 41 -14.01 -1.52 19.79
N ALA A 42 -15.11 -1.72 20.53
CA ALA A 42 -15.05 -2.03 21.96
C ALA A 42 -14.32 -3.35 22.23
N ASP A 43 -14.67 -4.40 21.48
CA ASP A 43 -14.08 -5.72 21.65
C ASP A 43 -12.63 -5.79 21.17
N LEU A 44 -12.32 -5.18 20.01
CA LEU A 44 -10.94 -5.14 19.50
C LEU A 44 -10.00 -4.38 20.42
N ARG A 45 -10.44 -3.24 20.98
CA ARG A 45 -9.64 -2.49 21.95
C ARG A 45 -9.47 -3.22 23.28
N LYS A 46 -10.52 -3.89 23.75
CA LYS A 46 -10.48 -4.66 25.00
C LYS A 46 -9.51 -5.84 24.92
N ASN A 47 -9.45 -6.50 23.76
CA ASN A 47 -8.60 -7.66 23.51
C ASN A 47 -7.26 -7.28 22.85
N TRP A 48 -6.83 -6.02 22.95
CA TRP A 48 -5.59 -5.55 22.34
C TRP A 48 -4.35 -6.21 22.98
N VAL A 49 -3.49 -6.79 22.16
CA VAL A 49 -2.31 -7.56 22.62
C VAL A 49 -0.97 -7.11 22.02
N GLU A 50 -0.98 -6.16 21.09
CA GLU A 50 0.26 -5.64 20.47
C GLU A 50 0.94 -4.63 21.40
N GLN A 51 2.22 -4.87 21.71
CA GLN A 51 2.96 -4.09 22.69
C GLN A 51 3.62 -2.83 22.12
N LEU A 52 4.02 -2.89 20.84
CA LEU A 52 4.73 -1.81 20.15
C LEU A 52 3.78 -0.87 19.40
N GLU A 53 2.49 -1.16 19.44
CA GLU A 53 1.46 -0.48 18.68
C GLU A 53 0.38 0.09 19.61
N SER A 54 -0.25 1.18 19.16
CA SER A 54 -1.29 1.85 19.93
C SER A 54 -2.65 1.19 19.68
N PRO A 55 -3.48 0.96 20.71
CA PRO A 55 -4.87 0.52 20.53
C PRO A 55 -5.73 1.47 19.68
N ASN A 56 -5.26 2.71 19.43
CA ASN A 56 -5.93 3.63 18.51
C ASN A 56 -5.83 3.20 17.04
N GLN A 57 -4.90 2.31 16.68
CA GLN A 57 -4.84 1.74 15.34
C GLN A 57 -6.13 1.00 14.98
N VAL A 58 -6.89 0.49 15.96
CA VAL A 58 -8.24 -0.06 15.72
C VAL A 58 -9.11 0.94 14.95
N LEU A 59 -9.06 2.23 15.30
CA LEU A 59 -9.85 3.25 14.60
C LEU A 59 -9.36 3.50 13.18
N GLU A 60 -8.04 3.51 12.98
CA GLU A 60 -7.44 3.70 11.65
C GLU A 60 -7.81 2.55 10.72
N GLN A 61 -7.74 1.30 11.21
CA GLN A 61 -8.08 0.10 10.47
C GLN A 61 -9.59 0.00 10.16
N LEU A 62 -10.47 0.38 11.11
CA LEU A 62 -11.91 0.48 10.85
C LEU A 62 -12.24 1.58 9.83
N SER A 63 -11.47 2.67 9.81
CA SER A 63 -11.63 3.74 8.83
C SER A 63 -11.25 3.26 7.43
N LEU A 64 -10.11 2.55 7.30
CA LEU A 64 -9.67 1.99 6.04
C LEU A 64 -10.64 0.91 5.51
N ALA A 65 -11.15 0.04 6.39
CA ALA A 65 -12.18 -0.93 6.03
C ALA A 65 -13.44 -0.25 5.46
N ALA A 66 -13.91 0.85 6.07
CA ALA A 66 -15.03 1.62 5.55
C ALA A 66 -14.75 2.21 4.16
N CYS A 67 -13.57 2.79 3.96
CA CYS A 67 -13.14 3.32 2.66
C CYS A 67 -13.11 2.24 1.58
N LEU A 68 -12.51 1.07 1.86
CA LEU A 68 -12.42 -0.04 0.91
C LEU A 68 -13.79 -0.60 0.54
N ILE A 69 -14.68 -0.80 1.51
CA ILE A 69 -16.03 -1.31 1.28
C ILE A 69 -16.82 -0.38 0.34
N GLU A 70 -16.78 0.93 0.60
CA GLU A 70 -17.49 1.89 -0.24
C GLU A 70 -16.82 2.09 -1.60
N LEU A 71 -15.49 1.99 -1.67
CA LEU A 71 -14.74 1.98 -2.92
C LEU A 71 -15.17 0.79 -3.79
N TRP A 72 -15.17 -0.44 -3.26
CA TRP A 72 -15.59 -1.62 -4.01
C TRP A 72 -17.06 -1.56 -4.45
N LYS A 73 -17.96 -1.05 -3.61
CA LYS A 73 -19.35 -0.79 -4.01
C LYS A 73 -19.43 0.21 -5.17
N SER A 74 -18.54 1.20 -5.23
CA SER A 74 -18.50 2.15 -6.35
C SER A 74 -17.98 1.50 -7.63
N MET A 75 -16.97 0.62 -7.51
CA MET A 75 -16.41 -0.16 -8.63
C MET A 75 -17.43 -1.16 -9.20
N CYS A 76 -18.22 -1.82 -8.35
CA CYS A 76 -19.24 -2.77 -8.83
C CYS A 76 -20.40 -2.09 -9.57
N LYS A 77 -20.75 -0.84 -9.18
CA LYS A 77 -21.88 -0.10 -9.79
C LYS A 77 -21.62 0.30 -11.23
N THR A 78 -20.35 0.49 -11.62
CA THR A 78 -19.99 0.82 -13.01
C THR A 78 -20.03 -0.41 -13.93
N GLU A 79 -20.03 -1.62 -13.36
CA GLU A 79 -20.09 -2.89 -14.09
C GLU A 79 -21.53 -3.44 -14.21
N SER A 80 -22.40 -3.14 -13.25
CA SER A 80 -23.68 -3.84 -13.03
C SER A 80 -24.92 -3.24 -13.74
N GLU A 81 -24.80 -2.71 -14.96
CA GLU A 81 -26.00 -2.39 -15.76
C GLU A 81 -26.62 -3.63 -16.45
N ASN A 82 -25.88 -4.76 -16.55
CA ASN A 82 -26.33 -5.94 -17.30
C ASN A 82 -26.14 -7.32 -16.62
N GLU A 83 -25.67 -7.44 -15.38
CA GLU A 83 -25.53 -8.74 -14.69
C GLU A 83 -26.18 -8.77 -13.30
N SER A 84 -26.64 -9.96 -12.90
CA SER A 84 -27.57 -10.18 -11.77
C SER A 84 -26.92 -10.20 -10.38
N GLN A 85 -25.60 -10.04 -10.28
CA GLN A 85 -24.84 -9.98 -9.02
C GLN A 85 -23.60 -9.10 -9.22
N PRO A 86 -23.32 -8.12 -8.34
CA PRO A 86 -22.07 -7.36 -8.39
C PRO A 86 -20.88 -8.27 -8.06
N ILE A 87 -19.86 -8.31 -8.94
CA ILE A 87 -18.62 -9.04 -8.70
C ILE A 87 -17.76 -8.24 -7.71
N VAL A 88 -17.81 -8.61 -6.44
CA VAL A 88 -16.91 -8.07 -5.43
C VAL A 88 -15.56 -8.78 -5.57
N PRO A 89 -14.44 -8.06 -5.71
CA PRO A 89 -13.14 -8.70 -5.83
C PRO A 89 -12.80 -9.46 -4.54
N ASN A 90 -12.10 -10.58 -4.69
CA ASN A 90 -11.36 -11.16 -3.57
C ASN A 90 -10.26 -10.17 -3.16
N PHE A 91 -9.88 -10.05 -1.89
CA PHE A 91 -8.80 -9.13 -1.50
C PHE A 91 -7.56 -9.85 -0.98
N VAL A 92 -6.40 -9.23 -1.19
CA VAL A 92 -5.15 -9.61 -0.53
C VAL A 92 -4.58 -8.38 0.17
N ASP A 93 -4.39 -8.49 1.48
CA ASP A 93 -3.72 -7.47 2.30
C ASP A 93 -2.24 -7.85 2.48
N ILE A 94 -1.36 -7.11 1.80
CA ILE A 94 0.08 -7.35 1.81
C ILE A 94 0.72 -6.56 2.96
N ALA A 95 1.50 -7.25 3.80
CA ALA A 95 1.97 -6.73 5.09
C ALA A 95 0.82 -6.38 6.05
N CYS A 96 -0.12 -7.32 6.23
CA CYS A 96 -1.37 -7.10 6.97
C CYS A 96 -1.21 -6.86 8.49
N GLY A 97 0.01 -7.00 9.02
CA GLY A 97 0.34 -6.66 10.41
C GLY A 97 -0.58 -7.37 11.40
N ASN A 98 -1.19 -6.58 12.30
CA ASN A 98 -2.08 -7.12 13.34
C ASN A 98 -3.34 -7.84 12.80
N GLY A 99 -3.62 -7.75 11.49
CA GLY A 99 -4.68 -8.50 10.82
C GLY A 99 -6.09 -7.98 11.11
N ILE A 100 -6.25 -6.82 11.75
CA ILE A 100 -7.56 -6.25 12.08
C ILE A 100 -8.35 -5.92 10.80
N LEU A 101 -7.69 -5.37 9.78
CA LEU A 101 -8.36 -5.07 8.51
C LEU A 101 -8.96 -6.32 7.88
N VAL A 102 -8.15 -7.38 7.76
CA VAL A 102 -8.58 -8.70 7.27
C VAL A 102 -9.74 -9.23 8.11
N TYR A 103 -9.61 -9.21 9.45
CA TYR A 103 -10.69 -9.64 10.36
C TYR A 103 -11.99 -8.89 10.08
N VAL A 104 -11.97 -7.56 10.02
CA VAL A 104 -13.18 -6.74 9.81
C VAL A 104 -13.78 -7.02 8.43
N LEU A 105 -12.99 -7.03 7.36
CA LEU A 105 -13.49 -7.27 6.01
C LEU A 105 -14.12 -8.66 5.86
N ARG A 106 -13.49 -9.70 6.42
CA ARG A 106 -14.05 -11.06 6.44
C ARG A 106 -15.35 -11.15 7.23
N MET A 107 -15.44 -10.47 8.38
CA MET A 107 -16.67 -10.40 9.18
C MET A 107 -17.80 -9.66 8.45
N GLU A 108 -17.45 -8.70 7.59
CA GLU A 108 -18.39 -7.97 6.72
C GLU A 108 -18.76 -8.73 5.44
N GLY A 109 -18.28 -9.97 5.26
CA GLY A 109 -18.64 -10.85 4.15
C GLY A 109 -17.77 -10.71 2.90
N TYR A 110 -16.63 -10.03 2.99
CA TYR A 110 -15.66 -9.94 1.90
C TYR A 110 -14.67 -11.10 1.98
N GLU A 111 -14.53 -11.84 0.88
CA GLU A 111 -13.51 -12.89 0.77
C GLU A 111 -12.14 -12.26 0.58
N GLY A 112 -11.13 -12.83 1.26
CA GLY A 112 -9.76 -12.34 1.20
C GLY A 112 -8.81 -13.03 2.16
N SER A 113 -7.54 -12.64 2.08
CA SER A 113 -6.47 -13.14 2.94
C SER A 113 -5.43 -12.07 3.23
N GLY A 114 -4.76 -12.18 4.37
CA GLY A 114 -3.65 -11.30 4.74
C GLY A 114 -2.32 -12.06 4.79
N TYR A 115 -1.25 -11.41 4.35
CA TYR A 115 0.10 -11.94 4.40
C TYR A 115 0.99 -11.01 5.21
N ASP A 116 1.69 -11.56 6.19
CA ASP A 116 2.70 -10.82 6.96
C ASP A 116 3.95 -11.69 7.14
N ALA A 117 5.12 -11.05 7.14
CA ALA A 117 6.40 -11.70 7.37
C ALA A 117 6.54 -12.27 8.80
N SER A 118 5.62 -11.92 9.70
CA SER A 118 5.60 -12.37 11.08
C SER A 118 4.18 -12.70 11.56
N ARG A 119 4.03 -13.81 12.28
CA ARG A 119 2.76 -14.09 12.96
C ARG A 119 2.57 -13.13 14.13
N ARG A 120 1.60 -12.21 14.01
CA ARG A 120 1.29 -11.23 15.06
C ARG A 120 0.46 -11.83 16.19
N LYS A 121 0.61 -11.28 17.40
CA LYS A 121 -0.06 -11.79 18.61
C LYS A 121 -1.58 -11.70 18.48
N SER A 122 -2.05 -10.62 17.86
CA SER A 122 -3.48 -10.35 17.61
C SER A 122 -4.19 -11.47 16.87
N TRP A 123 -3.49 -12.18 15.97
CA TRP A 123 -4.11 -13.24 15.18
C TRP A 123 -4.71 -14.34 16.05
N SER A 124 -4.08 -14.65 17.18
CA SER A 124 -4.57 -15.68 18.11
C SER A 124 -5.86 -15.30 18.83
N THR A 125 -6.25 -14.02 18.77
CA THR A 125 -7.49 -13.50 19.38
C THR A 125 -8.71 -13.60 18.45
N PHE A 126 -8.49 -13.83 17.14
CA PHE A 126 -9.56 -13.91 16.16
C PHE A 126 -10.19 -15.31 16.10
N PRO A 127 -11.42 -15.45 15.58
CA PRO A 127 -12.03 -16.75 15.34
C PRO A 127 -11.14 -17.66 14.47
N PRO A 128 -11.12 -18.99 14.68
CA PRO A 128 -10.24 -19.91 13.94
C PRO A 128 -10.34 -19.82 12.41
N TRP A 129 -11.54 -19.56 11.89
CA TRP A 129 -11.77 -19.41 10.44
C TRP A 129 -11.21 -18.09 9.87
N ILE A 130 -11.04 -17.06 10.70
CA ILE A 130 -10.29 -15.85 10.33
C ILE A 130 -8.80 -16.14 10.38
N GLN A 131 -8.33 -16.87 11.40
CA GLN A 131 -6.92 -17.23 11.53
C GLN A 131 -6.41 -18.03 10.33
N SER A 132 -7.26 -18.86 9.69
CA SER A 132 -6.90 -19.58 8.47
C SER A 132 -6.74 -18.69 7.23
N CYS A 133 -7.23 -17.44 7.28
CA CYS A 133 -7.07 -16.44 6.22
C CYS A 133 -5.85 -15.53 6.45
N LEU A 134 -5.10 -15.75 7.54
CA LEU A 134 -3.90 -14.97 7.90
C LEU A 134 -2.67 -15.86 7.78
N HIS A 135 -1.77 -15.49 6.87
CA HIS A 135 -0.64 -16.30 6.48
C HIS A 135 0.67 -15.65 6.91
N GLU A 136 1.43 -16.36 7.75
CA GLU A 136 2.81 -15.99 8.05
C GLU A 136 3.68 -16.39 6.85
N LYS A 137 3.78 -15.46 5.89
CA LYS A 137 4.56 -15.60 4.67
C LYS A 137 5.17 -14.27 4.28
N VAL A 138 6.39 -14.33 3.77
CA VAL A 138 7.06 -13.17 3.21
C VAL A 138 6.70 -13.05 1.74
N ILE A 139 6.31 -11.85 1.31
CA ILE A 139 6.16 -11.56 -0.10
C ILE A 139 7.54 -11.22 -0.66
N ILE A 140 8.02 -12.05 -1.59
CA ILE A 140 9.23 -11.80 -2.37
C ILE A 140 8.79 -11.70 -3.82
N PRO A 141 8.86 -10.50 -4.45
CA PRO A 141 8.44 -10.33 -5.82
C PRO A 141 9.12 -11.34 -6.75
N LYS A 142 8.34 -11.94 -7.68
CA LYS A 142 8.83 -12.93 -8.65
C LYS A 142 10.16 -12.56 -9.33
N PRO A 143 10.41 -11.29 -9.77
CA PRO A 143 11.69 -10.90 -10.36
C PRO A 143 12.90 -11.14 -9.44
N PHE A 144 12.73 -11.02 -8.12
CA PHE A 144 13.78 -11.31 -7.15
C PHE A 144 13.93 -12.81 -6.92
N LEU A 145 12.82 -13.55 -6.81
CA LEU A 145 12.86 -15.01 -6.68
C LEU A 145 13.61 -15.67 -7.85
N ASP A 146 13.42 -15.15 -9.07
CA ASP A 146 14.09 -15.65 -10.26
C ASP A 146 15.62 -15.47 -10.23
N MET A 147 16.12 -14.47 -9.49
CA MET A 147 17.54 -14.23 -9.31
C MET A 147 18.16 -15.07 -8.18
N LEU A 148 17.37 -15.42 -7.17
CA LEU A 148 17.86 -16.02 -5.92
C LEU A 148 17.93 -17.56 -5.96
N GLY A 149 17.27 -18.20 -6.93
CA GLY A 149 17.20 -19.66 -7.00
C GLY A 149 16.43 -20.26 -5.81
N PRO A 150 16.63 -21.56 -5.50
CA PRO A 150 15.98 -22.21 -4.37
C PRO A 150 16.42 -21.58 -3.04
N LEU A 151 15.47 -20.97 -2.33
CA LEU A 151 15.68 -20.34 -1.03
C LEU A 151 15.38 -21.34 0.09
N GLU A 152 16.37 -21.66 0.92
CA GLU A 152 16.18 -22.44 2.14
C GLU A 152 15.76 -21.54 3.31
N ILE A 153 14.53 -21.01 3.26
CA ILE A 153 14.00 -20.15 4.33
C ILE A 153 12.86 -20.88 5.05
N ASP A 154 12.96 -20.94 6.37
CA ASP A 154 11.98 -21.55 7.29
C ASP A 154 10.73 -20.66 7.51
N ILE A 155 10.31 -19.92 6.49
CA ILE A 155 9.03 -19.21 6.42
C ILE A 155 8.45 -19.40 5.03
N GLY A 156 7.12 -19.45 4.92
CA GLY A 156 6.49 -19.53 3.62
C GLY A 156 6.80 -18.29 2.78
N ILE A 157 6.95 -18.49 1.47
CA ILE A 157 7.17 -17.42 0.50
C ILE A 157 5.90 -17.27 -0.33
N GLU A 158 5.53 -16.02 -0.62
CA GLU A 158 4.52 -15.67 -1.61
C GLU A 158 5.16 -14.79 -2.70
N SER A 159 4.86 -15.08 -3.97
CA SER A 159 5.52 -14.43 -5.11
C SER A 159 4.88 -13.09 -5.52
N GLY A 160 3.70 -12.81 -4.98
CA GLY A 160 2.87 -11.66 -5.34
C GLY A 160 2.11 -11.81 -6.66
N LEU A 161 2.16 -12.99 -7.30
CA LEU A 161 1.36 -13.33 -8.49
C LEU A 161 -0.03 -13.81 -8.06
N PHE A 162 -0.89 -12.86 -7.66
CA PHE A 162 -2.24 -13.18 -7.21
C PHE A 162 -3.21 -13.48 -8.37
N PRO A 163 -4.33 -14.19 -8.14
CA PRO A 163 -5.32 -14.49 -9.17
C PRO A 163 -5.99 -13.23 -9.77
N GLU A 164 -6.51 -13.34 -10.99
CA GLU A 164 -7.08 -12.22 -11.77
C GLU A 164 -8.22 -11.44 -11.07
N ASN A 165 -9.00 -12.08 -10.20
CA ASN A 165 -10.08 -11.43 -9.43
C ASN A 165 -9.61 -11.00 -8.03
N THR A 166 -8.45 -10.35 -7.94
CA THR A 166 -7.85 -9.93 -6.66
C THR A 166 -7.64 -8.43 -6.58
N PHE A 167 -8.11 -7.82 -5.49
CA PHE A 167 -7.79 -6.46 -5.10
C PHE A 167 -6.63 -6.45 -4.11
N ILE A 168 -5.53 -5.77 -4.44
CA ILE A 168 -4.35 -5.68 -3.56
C ILE A 168 -4.51 -4.48 -2.61
N ILE A 169 -4.46 -4.74 -1.31
CA ILE A 169 -4.38 -3.71 -0.28
C ILE A 169 -2.93 -3.65 0.20
N SER A 170 -2.33 -2.46 0.11
CA SER A 170 -0.98 -2.17 0.59
C SER A 170 -1.04 -1.00 1.57
N ASP A 171 -1.50 -1.28 2.79
CA ASP A 171 -1.55 -0.30 3.87
C ASP A 171 -0.24 -0.34 4.65
N HIS A 172 0.55 0.74 4.60
CA HIS A 172 1.79 0.83 5.36
C HIS A 172 2.82 -0.30 5.06
N ALA A 173 2.83 -0.83 3.83
CA ALA A 173 3.58 -2.04 3.47
C ALA A 173 5.10 -1.84 3.25
N ASP A 174 5.69 -0.76 3.77
CA ASP A 174 7.11 -0.40 3.67
C ASP A 174 7.69 -0.60 2.25
N GLU A 175 8.63 -1.53 2.08
CA GLU A 175 9.27 -1.87 0.81
C GLU A 175 8.30 -2.30 -0.30
N LEU A 176 7.14 -2.85 0.04
CA LEU A 176 6.15 -3.29 -0.94
C LEU A 176 5.35 -2.12 -1.54
N THR A 177 5.46 -0.92 -0.99
CA THR A 177 4.70 0.26 -1.46
C THR A 177 4.93 0.52 -2.95
N VAL A 178 6.19 0.62 -3.39
CA VAL A 178 6.54 0.85 -4.81
C VAL A 178 6.37 -0.43 -5.65
N TRP A 179 6.52 -1.60 -5.02
CA TRP A 179 6.26 -2.88 -5.68
C TRP A 179 4.78 -3.09 -6.01
N THR A 180 3.84 -2.51 -5.28
CA THR A 180 2.40 -2.80 -5.44
C THR A 180 1.88 -2.66 -6.89
N PRO A 181 2.08 -1.54 -7.60
CA PRO A 181 1.68 -1.45 -9.01
C PRO A 181 2.41 -2.46 -9.91
N ILE A 182 3.68 -2.78 -9.60
CA ILE A 182 4.47 -3.77 -10.32
C ILE A 182 3.91 -5.18 -10.09
N LEU A 183 3.55 -5.54 -8.86
CA LEU A 183 2.94 -6.82 -8.52
C LEU A 183 1.59 -7.00 -9.22
N ALA A 184 0.76 -5.96 -9.19
CA ALA A 184 -0.51 -5.93 -9.91
C ALA A 184 -0.33 -6.21 -11.41
N ALA A 185 0.64 -5.55 -12.05
CA ALA A 185 0.94 -5.74 -13.46
C ALA A 185 1.63 -7.08 -13.75
N LEU A 186 2.52 -7.58 -12.88
CA LEU A 186 3.16 -8.89 -13.09
C LEU A 186 2.16 -10.05 -13.02
N ALA A 187 1.17 -9.93 -12.12
CA ALA A 187 0.09 -10.90 -11.96
C ALA A 187 -0.79 -10.97 -13.21
N ASN A 188 -1.13 -9.83 -13.81
CA ASN A 188 -1.87 -9.76 -15.06
C ASN A 188 -1.36 -8.60 -15.97
N PRO A 189 -0.36 -8.85 -16.84
CA PRO A 189 0.35 -7.79 -17.57
C PRO A 189 -0.50 -6.93 -18.50
N CYS A 190 -1.59 -7.49 -19.03
CA CYS A 190 -2.45 -6.77 -19.96
C CYS A 190 -3.75 -6.27 -19.31
N SER A 191 -4.02 -6.67 -18.07
CA SER A 191 -5.13 -6.14 -17.26
C SER A 191 -4.72 -6.16 -15.78
N PRO A 192 -3.83 -5.25 -15.35
CA PRO A 192 -3.26 -5.25 -14.01
C PRO A 192 -4.31 -5.32 -12.91
N LEU A 193 -3.99 -6.02 -11.81
CA LEU A 193 -4.91 -6.16 -10.68
C LEU A 193 -5.24 -4.81 -10.03
N PRO A 194 -6.50 -4.55 -9.65
CA PRO A 194 -6.84 -3.34 -8.93
C PRO A 194 -6.15 -3.30 -7.57
N PHE A 195 -5.81 -2.11 -7.09
CA PHE A 195 -5.14 -1.95 -5.80
C PHE A 195 -5.47 -0.66 -5.08
N MET A 196 -5.19 -0.62 -3.78
CA MET A 196 -5.08 0.60 -2.99
C MET A 196 -3.77 0.60 -2.18
N VAL A 197 -2.99 1.67 -2.29
CA VAL A 197 -1.74 1.88 -1.56
C VAL A 197 -1.88 3.08 -0.63
N VAL A 198 -1.47 2.92 0.64
CA VAL A 198 -1.32 4.00 1.62
C VAL A 198 0.17 4.10 2.01
N PRO A 199 0.95 5.01 1.38
CA PRO A 199 2.39 5.12 1.59
C PRO A 199 2.76 5.62 3.00
N CYS A 200 3.86 5.12 3.57
CA CYS A 200 4.38 5.63 4.85
C CYS A 200 5.90 5.71 4.95
N CYS A 201 6.60 4.59 4.75
CA CYS A 201 8.03 4.45 4.93
C CYS A 201 8.70 4.36 3.57
N SER A 202 9.60 5.31 3.31
CA SER A 202 10.28 5.39 2.02
C SER A 202 11.44 4.39 1.93
N ARG A 203 11.29 3.41 1.04
CA ARG A 203 12.26 2.35 0.75
C ARG A 203 12.51 2.24 -0.75
N SER A 204 13.68 1.75 -1.16
CA SER A 204 13.94 1.32 -2.55
C SER A 204 13.26 -0.02 -2.84
N LEU A 205 13.27 -0.47 -4.10
CA LEU A 205 12.80 -1.82 -4.45
C LEU A 205 13.62 -2.93 -3.77
N ALA A 206 14.88 -2.68 -3.41
CA ALA A 206 15.70 -3.63 -2.62
C ALA A 206 15.34 -3.62 -1.12
N GLY A 207 14.46 -2.72 -0.67
CA GLY A 207 14.12 -2.54 0.73
C GLY A 207 15.12 -1.68 1.52
N SER A 208 16.12 -1.09 0.88
CA SER A 208 17.01 -0.13 1.54
C SER A 208 16.27 1.16 1.90
N TYR A 209 16.66 1.84 2.99
CA TYR A 209 16.13 3.20 3.25
C TYR A 209 16.49 4.11 2.08
N PHE A 210 15.49 4.74 1.48
CA PHE A 210 15.69 5.59 0.32
C PHE A 210 14.85 6.85 0.41
N ARG A 211 15.41 7.98 -0.02
CA ARG A 211 14.69 9.27 -0.04
C ARG A 211 14.44 9.68 -1.48
N TYR A 212 13.21 9.45 -1.93
CA TYR A 212 12.77 9.96 -3.23
C TYR A 212 12.80 11.49 -3.23
N PRO A 213 13.21 12.12 -4.35
CA PRO A 213 13.20 13.56 -4.47
C PRO A 213 11.75 14.08 -4.35
N PRO A 214 11.53 15.24 -3.72
CA PRO A 214 10.22 15.87 -3.72
C PRO A 214 9.81 16.15 -5.17
N GLY A 215 8.60 15.75 -5.55
CA GLY A 215 8.08 15.96 -6.90
C GLY A 215 8.15 17.44 -7.27
N GLY A 216 8.87 17.77 -8.33
CA GLY A 216 9.02 19.16 -8.78
C GLY A 216 7.67 19.71 -9.23
N ALA A 217 7.18 20.73 -8.56
CA ALA A 217 6.17 21.61 -9.13
C ALA A 217 6.80 22.36 -10.32
N GLY A 218 6.62 21.81 -11.53
CA GLY A 218 6.88 22.46 -12.81
C GLY A 218 8.33 22.84 -13.13
N GLN A 219 9.04 21.97 -13.85
CA GLN A 219 10.10 22.39 -14.77
C GLN A 219 9.96 21.60 -16.08
N GLY A 220 9.73 22.33 -17.17
CA GLY A 220 9.64 21.76 -18.51
C GLY A 220 10.91 21.04 -18.91
N TYR A 221 10.75 19.94 -19.63
CA TYR A 221 11.83 19.26 -20.35
C TYR A 221 12.49 20.25 -21.31
N GLY A 222 13.66 20.75 -20.91
CA GLY A 222 14.59 21.47 -21.76
C GLY A 222 15.89 20.67 -21.85
N ASP A 223 16.21 20.23 -23.05
CA ASP A 223 17.48 19.62 -23.44
C ASP A 223 18.69 20.34 -22.82
N SER A 224 19.56 19.63 -22.09
CA SER A 224 21.01 19.91 -22.08
C SER A 224 21.84 18.71 -21.61
N ASN A 225 22.87 18.40 -22.40
CA ASN A 225 23.94 17.41 -22.27
C ASN A 225 24.45 17.05 -20.85
N PRO A 226 24.94 15.80 -20.66
CA PRO A 226 25.55 15.35 -19.41
C PRO A 226 27.02 15.79 -19.32
N GLY A 227 27.31 16.71 -18.41
CA GLY A 227 28.67 17.14 -18.10
C GLY A 227 28.79 17.61 -16.65
N LEU A 228 29.45 16.78 -15.84
CA LEU A 228 30.27 17.16 -14.66
C LEU A 228 29.85 18.45 -13.94
N HIS A 229 28.94 18.35 -12.97
CA HIS A 229 28.98 19.23 -11.80
C HIS A 229 28.46 18.49 -10.56
N GLY A 230 29.24 18.61 -9.50
CA GLY A 230 29.16 17.80 -8.29
C GLY A 230 27.81 17.87 -7.57
N HIS A 231 27.55 16.80 -6.83
CA HIS A 231 26.47 16.66 -5.87
C HIS A 231 26.38 17.88 -4.94
N SER A 232 25.49 18.81 -5.29
CA SER A 232 24.95 19.76 -4.32
C SER A 232 23.70 19.15 -3.73
N CYS A 233 23.89 18.50 -2.59
CA CYS A 233 22.82 18.14 -1.68
C CYS A 233 22.08 19.41 -1.25
N ASN A 234 21.00 19.77 -1.93
CA ASN A 234 19.95 20.60 -1.33
C ASN A 234 19.14 19.72 -0.36
N GLY A 235 19.83 19.23 0.66
CA GLY A 235 19.21 18.65 1.82
C GLY A 235 18.54 19.77 2.59
N ILE A 236 17.26 19.60 2.90
CA ILE A 236 16.75 20.17 4.15
C ILE A 236 17.61 19.53 5.23
N SER A 237 18.65 20.25 5.65
CA SER A 237 19.51 19.86 6.75
C SER A 237 18.62 19.62 7.95
N GLN A 238 18.59 18.38 8.47
CA GLN A 238 18.08 18.17 9.82
C GLN A 238 18.86 19.14 10.73
N PRO A 239 18.19 20.05 11.45
CA PRO A 239 18.91 20.94 12.35
C PRO A 239 19.66 20.07 13.36
N CYS A 240 20.97 20.31 13.53
CA CYS A 240 21.79 19.63 14.54
C CYS A 240 21.31 19.88 15.97
N SER A 241 20.27 20.70 16.19
CA SER A 241 19.61 20.84 17.47
C SER A 241 18.36 19.94 17.52
N GLY A 242 18.35 19.04 18.51
CA GLY A 242 17.19 18.21 18.84
C GLY A 242 16.05 19.01 19.46
N ASP A 243 15.58 20.07 18.79
CA ASP A 243 14.41 20.81 19.24
C ASP A 243 13.15 19.96 19.01
N LEU A 244 12.74 19.26 20.08
CA LEU A 244 11.53 18.44 20.12
C LEU A 244 10.28 19.24 19.72
N ARG A 245 10.25 20.56 19.90
CA ARG A 245 9.12 21.40 19.49
C ARG A 245 9.08 21.56 17.97
N ALA A 246 10.22 21.84 17.34
CA ALA A 246 10.33 21.93 15.89
C ALA A 246 10.01 20.60 15.21
N LEU A 247 10.51 19.47 15.76
CA LEU A 247 10.20 18.13 15.26
C LEU A 247 8.70 17.79 15.38
N ARG A 248 8.07 18.13 16.50
CA ARG A 248 6.61 17.97 16.67
C ARG A 248 5.83 18.85 15.70
N ALA A 249 6.27 20.08 15.46
CA ALA A 249 5.63 20.99 14.52
C ALA A 249 5.73 20.47 13.08
N ALA A 250 6.90 19.98 12.66
CA ALA A 250 7.09 19.34 11.37
C ALA A 250 6.19 18.09 11.23
N LYS A 251 6.15 17.22 12.25
CA LYS A 251 5.30 16.02 12.24
C LYS A 251 3.80 16.35 12.20
N MET A 252 3.38 17.44 12.85
CA MET A 252 2.01 17.94 12.76
C MET A 252 1.71 18.50 11.37
N ASN A 253 2.66 19.19 10.74
CA ASN A 253 2.51 19.74 9.40
C ASN A 253 2.36 18.62 8.35
N GLU A 254 3.10 17.51 8.48
CA GLU A 254 2.95 16.33 7.62
C GLU A 254 1.53 15.74 7.63
N LYS A 255 0.73 16.01 8.68
CA LYS A 255 -0.68 15.58 8.78
C LYS A 255 -1.66 16.54 8.09
N THR A 256 -1.16 17.49 7.31
CA THR A 256 -1.95 18.39 6.46
C THR A 256 -1.69 18.05 5.00
N GLU A 257 -2.61 18.38 4.10
CA GLU A 257 -2.45 18.11 2.66
C GLU A 257 -1.15 18.71 2.09
N ASN A 258 -0.92 20.01 2.33
CA ASN A 258 0.28 20.70 1.86
C ASN A 258 1.57 20.14 2.47
N GLY A 259 1.55 19.82 3.76
CA GLY A 259 2.71 19.24 4.43
C GLY A 259 2.97 17.79 4.00
N PHE A 260 1.92 17.01 3.68
CA PHE A 260 2.07 15.66 3.17
C PHE A 260 2.81 15.64 1.83
N LEU A 261 2.48 16.53 0.89
CA LEU A 261 3.12 16.58 -0.43
C LEU A 261 4.64 16.82 -0.36
N SER A 262 5.10 17.56 0.66
CA SER A 262 6.53 17.83 0.91
C SER A 262 7.20 16.79 1.81
N SER A 263 6.45 15.80 2.30
CA SER A 263 6.94 14.75 3.18
C SER A 263 7.61 13.60 2.42
N MET A 264 8.26 12.71 3.17
CA MET A 264 8.78 11.45 2.64
C MET A 264 7.68 10.57 2.04
N ALA A 265 6.53 10.49 2.71
CA ALA A 265 5.38 9.72 2.24
C ALA A 265 4.77 10.33 0.97
N GLY A 266 4.76 11.67 0.85
CA GLY A 266 4.34 12.36 -0.38
C GLY A 266 5.26 12.10 -1.56
N SER A 267 6.58 12.14 -1.33
CA SER A 267 7.57 11.83 -2.37
C SER A 267 7.48 10.35 -2.80
N LEU A 268 7.23 9.45 -1.85
CA LEU A 268 6.98 8.03 -2.11
C LEU A 268 5.67 7.81 -2.90
N ALA A 269 4.60 8.56 -2.58
CA ALA A 269 3.34 8.50 -3.31
C ALA A 269 3.52 8.94 -4.77
N VAL A 270 4.21 10.06 -5.00
CA VAL A 270 4.53 10.54 -6.36
C VAL A 270 5.36 9.50 -7.12
N LYS A 271 6.37 8.90 -6.47
CA LYS A 271 7.17 7.85 -7.10
C LYS A 271 6.32 6.63 -7.47
N THR A 272 5.48 6.16 -6.56
CA THR A 272 4.65 4.97 -6.77
C THR A 272 3.66 5.19 -7.91
N ALA A 273 3.04 6.37 -7.98
CA ALA A 273 2.17 6.74 -9.10
C ALA A 273 2.94 6.82 -10.43
N SER A 274 4.13 7.44 -10.45
CA SER A 274 4.98 7.49 -11.64
C SER A 274 5.36 6.11 -12.15
N ILE A 275 5.67 5.16 -11.26
CA ILE A 275 5.98 3.78 -11.64
C ILE A 275 4.78 3.09 -12.29
N ALA A 276 3.57 3.32 -11.77
CA ALA A 276 2.35 2.80 -12.36
C ALA A 276 2.08 3.39 -13.75
N GLU A 277 2.21 4.71 -13.90
CA GLU A 277 2.07 5.41 -15.19
C GLU A 277 3.10 4.89 -16.22
N GLU A 278 4.35 4.65 -15.81
CA GLU A 278 5.39 4.09 -16.69
C GLU A 278 5.05 2.69 -17.22
N ILE A 279 4.28 1.88 -16.50
CA ILE A 279 3.83 0.54 -16.92
C ILE A 279 2.42 0.54 -17.53
N ASP A 280 1.94 1.71 -17.99
CA ASP A 280 0.61 1.93 -18.57
C ASP A 280 -0.55 1.59 -17.62
N PHE A 281 -0.35 1.75 -16.31
CA PHE A 281 -1.39 1.53 -15.32
C PHE A 281 -1.89 2.84 -14.72
N GLY A 282 -3.15 3.20 -15.01
CA GLY A 282 -3.80 4.39 -14.48
C GLY A 282 -3.97 4.34 -12.96
N VAL A 283 -3.53 5.41 -12.30
CA VAL A 283 -3.63 5.58 -10.84
C VAL A 283 -4.31 6.89 -10.50
N GLU A 284 -5.41 6.80 -9.77
CA GLU A 284 -6.07 7.95 -9.18
C GLU A 284 -5.51 8.23 -7.78
N LYS A 285 -5.47 9.52 -7.42
CA LYS A 285 -4.99 10.00 -6.11
C LYS A 285 -6.18 10.50 -5.30
N ALA A 286 -6.27 10.06 -4.05
CA ALA A 286 -7.31 10.50 -3.12
C ALA A 286 -6.73 10.85 -1.75
N TRP A 287 -7.25 11.90 -1.14
CA TRP A 287 -6.97 12.19 0.26
C TRP A 287 -7.73 11.20 1.14
N LEU A 288 -6.98 10.43 1.92
CA LEU A 288 -7.51 9.51 2.93
C LEU A 288 -7.46 10.22 4.29
N ARG A 289 -8.62 10.62 4.79
CA ARG A 289 -8.73 11.20 6.14
C ARG A 289 -9.16 10.12 7.11
N THR A 290 -8.36 9.93 8.16
CA THR A 290 -8.67 9.01 9.25
C THR A 290 -8.60 9.75 10.59
N PRO A 291 -9.09 9.16 11.69
CA PRO A 291 -9.03 9.77 13.01
C PRO A 291 -7.58 10.06 13.44
N GLY A 292 -7.13 11.29 13.24
CA GLY A 292 -5.81 11.76 13.67
C GLY A 292 -4.72 11.78 12.60
N ALA A 293 -5.05 11.47 11.34
CA ALA A 293 -4.12 11.58 10.21
C ALA A 293 -4.83 11.98 8.92
N VAL A 294 -4.07 12.67 8.05
CA VAL A 294 -4.40 12.86 6.64
C VAL A 294 -3.27 12.20 5.87
N ASN A 295 -3.62 11.20 5.07
CA ASN A 295 -2.72 10.48 4.19
C ASN A 295 -3.20 10.65 2.74
N MET A 296 -2.37 10.22 1.79
CA MET A 296 -2.78 10.04 0.40
C MET A 296 -2.91 8.55 0.13
N ALA A 297 -4.03 8.15 -0.49
CA ALA A 297 -4.21 6.85 -1.08
C ALA A 297 -4.00 6.94 -2.59
N LEU A 298 -3.32 5.93 -3.14
CA LEU A 298 -3.21 5.69 -4.57
C LEU A 298 -4.11 4.52 -4.91
N ILE A 299 -4.99 4.68 -5.90
CA ILE A 299 -5.98 3.67 -6.29
C ILE A 299 -5.77 3.35 -7.76
N GLY A 300 -5.41 2.10 -8.06
CA GLY A 300 -5.20 1.59 -9.41
C GLY A 300 -6.37 0.73 -9.88
N GLY A 301 -6.69 0.77 -11.17
CA GLY A 301 -7.62 -0.17 -11.81
C GLY A 301 -9.11 0.12 -11.62
N ARG A 302 -9.51 1.34 -11.22
CA ARG A 302 -10.93 1.72 -11.07
C ARG A 302 -11.66 1.85 -12.42
N ASP A 303 -11.03 2.50 -13.41
CA ASP A 303 -11.63 2.74 -14.73
C ASP A 303 -11.15 1.74 -15.81
N GLU A 304 -9.98 1.13 -15.64
CA GLU A 304 -9.38 0.25 -16.65
C GLU A 304 -10.00 -1.15 -16.70
N ASN A 305 -10.38 -1.71 -15.54
CA ASN A 305 -11.15 -2.96 -15.48
C ASN A 305 -12.50 -2.83 -16.21
N SER A 306 -13.08 -1.63 -16.22
CA SER A 306 -14.32 -1.34 -16.92
C SER A 306 -14.17 -1.32 -18.44
N ASN A 307 -12.99 -1.08 -19.02
CA ASN A 307 -12.83 -0.89 -20.47
C ASN A 307 -12.26 -2.11 -21.22
N ARG A 308 -11.31 -2.88 -20.64
CA ARG A 308 -10.73 -4.05 -21.33
C ARG A 308 -11.53 -5.33 -21.14
N LEU A 309 -12.16 -5.55 -19.99
CA LEU A 309 -13.10 -6.66 -19.81
C LEU A 309 -14.30 -6.55 -20.77
N LYS A 310 -14.63 -5.33 -21.21
CA LYS A 310 -15.70 -5.04 -22.17
C LYS A 310 -15.33 -5.28 -23.64
N SER A 311 -14.04 -5.24 -24.01
CA SER A 311 -13.68 -5.46 -25.42
C SER A 311 -13.74 -6.93 -25.81
N GLY A 312 -13.51 -7.85 -24.86
CA GLY A 312 -13.50 -9.29 -25.12
C GLY A 312 -12.47 -9.72 -26.17
N GLU A 313 -11.54 -8.82 -26.53
CA GLU A 313 -10.52 -9.10 -27.51
C GLU A 313 -9.46 -10.00 -26.87
N PRO A 314 -9.11 -11.13 -27.51
CA PRO A 314 -8.08 -12.00 -27.00
C PRO A 314 -6.74 -11.27 -27.02
N VAL A 315 -6.13 -11.14 -25.84
CA VAL A 315 -4.78 -10.60 -25.70
C VAL A 315 -3.81 -11.53 -26.43
N THR A 316 -3.01 -10.98 -27.33
CA THR A 316 -2.01 -11.73 -28.08
C THR A 316 -0.78 -12.04 -27.22
N ASP A 317 -0.08 -13.13 -27.56
CA ASP A 317 1.19 -13.47 -26.90
C ASP A 317 2.25 -12.36 -27.06
N GLU A 318 2.19 -11.61 -28.17
CA GLU A 318 3.06 -10.47 -28.43
C GLU A 318 2.77 -9.31 -27.46
N GLU A 319 1.51 -8.99 -27.21
CA GLU A 319 1.11 -7.95 -26.24
C GLU A 319 1.49 -8.34 -24.80
N LEU A 320 1.27 -9.61 -24.42
CA LEU A 320 1.69 -10.12 -23.11
C LEU A 320 3.21 -10.02 -22.94
N THR A 321 3.96 -10.38 -23.99
CA THR A 321 5.43 -10.31 -23.97
C THR A 321 5.91 -8.86 -23.87
N ALA A 322 5.33 -7.95 -24.66
CA ALA A 322 5.67 -6.53 -24.64
C ALA A 322 5.37 -5.89 -23.28
N ALA A 323 4.21 -6.19 -22.69
CA ALA A 323 3.84 -5.70 -21.35
C ALA A 323 4.82 -6.22 -20.28
N ARG A 324 5.17 -7.51 -20.30
CA ARG A 324 6.15 -8.10 -19.39
C ARG A 324 7.54 -7.45 -19.51
N LEU A 325 8.00 -7.21 -20.74
CA LEU A 325 9.28 -6.53 -20.98
C LEU A 325 9.28 -5.13 -20.38
N LYS A 326 8.22 -4.35 -20.63
CA LYS A 326 8.07 -2.99 -20.07
C LYS A 326 8.12 -2.98 -18.54
N ILE A 327 7.41 -3.90 -17.90
CA ILE A 327 7.42 -4.04 -16.43
C ILE A 327 8.84 -4.37 -15.94
N MET A 328 9.53 -5.29 -16.61
CA MET A 328 10.89 -5.69 -16.23
C MET A 328 11.93 -4.59 -16.44
N GLU A 329 11.81 -3.77 -17.49
CA GLU A 329 12.68 -2.61 -17.71
C GLU A 329 12.60 -1.62 -16.53
N VAL A 330 11.40 -1.39 -15.99
CA VAL A 330 11.21 -0.56 -14.79
C VAL A 330 11.88 -1.20 -13.57
N VAL A 331 11.69 -2.50 -13.34
CA VAL A 331 12.33 -3.23 -12.23
C VAL A 331 13.86 -3.14 -12.33
N GLU A 332 14.43 -3.43 -13.50
CA GLU A 332 15.86 -3.39 -13.72
C GLU A 332 16.43 -1.99 -13.47
N ARG A 333 15.79 -0.95 -14.03
CA ARG A 333 16.19 0.45 -13.87
C ARG A 333 16.17 0.89 -12.41
N GLU A 334 15.11 0.57 -11.67
CA GLU A 334 15.00 0.91 -10.24
C GLU A 334 16.00 0.13 -9.38
N CYS A 335 16.40 -1.08 -9.79
CA CYS A 335 17.40 -1.87 -9.08
C CYS A 335 18.85 -1.42 -9.39
N LEU A 336 19.11 -0.63 -10.44
CA LEU A 336 20.46 -0.15 -10.78
C LEU A 336 21.11 0.62 -9.63
N GLN A 337 20.32 1.40 -8.87
CA GLN A 337 20.83 2.14 -7.71
C GLN A 337 21.36 1.24 -6.60
N ASP A 338 20.85 0.00 -6.53
CA ASP A 338 21.20 -1.03 -5.55
C ASP A 338 22.19 -2.06 -6.14
N GLY A 339 22.79 -1.77 -7.30
CA GLY A 339 23.78 -2.64 -7.95
C GLY A 339 23.21 -3.63 -8.98
N GLY A 340 21.96 -3.43 -9.41
CA GLY A 340 21.24 -4.29 -10.35
C GLY A 340 20.32 -5.30 -9.67
N ILE A 341 19.46 -5.97 -10.45
CA ILE A 341 18.38 -6.82 -9.93
C ILE A 341 18.88 -7.95 -9.02
N GLN A 342 20.01 -8.58 -9.36
CA GLN A 342 20.59 -9.65 -8.55
C GLN A 342 21.09 -9.15 -7.18
N ALA A 343 21.77 -8.00 -7.16
CA ALA A 343 22.25 -7.39 -5.92
C ALA A 343 21.07 -6.91 -5.05
N ALA A 344 20.07 -6.29 -5.67
CA ALA A 344 18.84 -5.85 -5.00
C ALA A 344 18.07 -7.04 -4.37
N ALA A 345 17.98 -8.17 -5.08
CA ALA A 345 17.37 -9.39 -4.57
C ALA A 345 18.16 -9.96 -3.38
N GLN A 346 19.50 -9.94 -3.42
CA GLN A 346 20.32 -10.38 -2.30
C GLN A 346 20.12 -9.48 -1.06
N LEU A 347 20.11 -8.15 -1.25
CA LEU A 347 19.85 -7.18 -0.18
C LEU A 347 18.50 -7.42 0.50
N TRP A 348 17.48 -7.79 -0.29
CA TRP A 348 16.16 -8.14 0.23
C TRP A 348 16.22 -9.34 1.18
N ILE A 349 16.93 -10.41 0.79
CA ILE A 349 17.11 -11.60 1.62
C ILE A 349 17.94 -11.31 2.88
N ASP A 350 19.07 -10.62 2.73
CA ASP A 350 19.94 -10.28 3.86
C ASP A 350 19.17 -9.49 4.94
N ARG A 351 18.30 -8.57 4.50
CA ARG A 351 17.42 -7.80 5.38
C ARG A 351 16.39 -8.70 6.06
N LEU A 352 15.75 -9.60 5.30
CA LEU A 352 14.77 -10.53 5.86
C LEU A 352 15.40 -11.40 6.96
N GLU A 353 16.60 -11.95 6.71
CA GLU A 353 17.33 -12.72 7.70
C GLU A 353 17.64 -11.89 8.95
N THR A 354 18.11 -10.66 8.78
CA THR A 354 18.41 -9.74 9.89
C THR A 354 17.17 -9.48 10.76
N LEU A 355 16.01 -9.23 10.15
CA LEU A 355 14.74 -9.03 10.88
C LEU A 355 14.34 -10.28 11.67
N ARG A 356 14.58 -11.48 11.13
CA ARG A 356 14.31 -12.74 11.82
C ARG A 356 15.20 -12.94 13.05
N HIS A 357 16.50 -12.67 12.92
CA HIS A 357 17.44 -12.79 14.05
C HIS A 357 17.10 -11.81 15.19
N ALA A 358 16.65 -10.60 14.84
CA ALA A 358 16.17 -9.61 15.81
C ALA A 358 14.89 -10.08 16.53
N ASN A 359 13.95 -10.70 15.83
CA ASN A 359 12.71 -11.20 16.43
C ASN A 359 12.94 -12.44 17.32
N GLN A 360 13.82 -13.36 16.92
CA GLN A 360 14.16 -14.55 17.72
C GLN A 360 14.85 -14.19 19.04
N THR A 361 15.71 -13.16 19.04
CA THR A 361 16.40 -12.71 20.27
C THR A 361 15.47 -12.00 21.26
N GLN A 362 14.34 -11.43 20.80
CA GLN A 362 13.32 -10.84 21.69
C GLN A 362 12.40 -11.89 22.35
N HIS A 363 12.38 -13.13 21.84
CA HIS A 363 11.52 -14.20 22.34
C HIS A 363 12.23 -15.21 23.27
N GLN A 364 13.49 -14.98 23.66
CA GLN A 364 14.13 -15.77 24.71
C GLN A 364 13.61 -15.32 26.10
N PRO A 365 12.92 -16.20 26.85
CA PRO A 365 12.57 -15.90 28.23
C PRO A 365 13.86 -15.92 29.06
N TYR A 366 14.13 -14.82 29.76
CA TYR A 366 15.06 -14.82 30.90
C TYR A 366 14.46 -15.60 32.08
#